data_AF-A0A2W5FTG1-F1
#
_entry.id   AF-A0A2W5FTG1-F1
#
_cell.length_a   1.000
_cell.length_b   1.000
_cell.length_c   1.000
_cell.angle_alpha   90.00
_cell.angle_beta   90.00
_cell.angle_gamma   90.00
#
_symmetry.space_group_name_H-M   'P 1'
#
loop_
_entity.id
_entity.type
_entity.pdbx_description
1 polymer ?
#
loop_
_entity_poly.entity_id
_entity_poly.type
_entity_poly.pdbx_seq_one_letter_code
_entity_poly.pdbx_strand_id
1 'polypeptide(L)'
;MANLKPLIRLRKFQVEEKQKVLAALLREVEKFETKKREVLVSIKEERKIAEESDDYETQAAYRLYAERARDQVKLIDLEINKYNFLIQKAQDDMREAFAEQKKIEIIQKEREAEEAREENRKDSARMDEVGMTGFVRKEE
;
A
#
# COMPACT_ATOMS: atom_id res chain seq x y z
N MET A 1 1.75 -6.32 -33.51
CA MET A 1 1.57 -5.20 -32.57
C MET A 1 2.59 -5.34 -31.43
N ALA A 2 3.08 -4.23 -30.86
CA ALA A 2 4.02 -4.29 -29.74
C ALA A 2 3.34 -4.84 -28.48
N ASN A 3 3.89 -5.92 -27.92
CA ASN A 3 3.38 -6.61 -26.74
C ASN A 3 3.62 -5.77 -25.47
N LEU A 4 2.56 -5.38 -24.76
CA LEU A 4 2.66 -4.56 -23.54
C LEU A 4 2.90 -5.39 -22.26
N LYS A 5 2.93 -6.73 -22.33
CA LYS A 5 3.14 -7.60 -21.16
C LYS A 5 4.44 -7.31 -20.40
N PRO A 6 5.60 -7.06 -21.06
CA PRO A 6 6.82 -6.66 -20.35
C PRO A 6 6.65 -5.33 -19.59
N LEU A 7 5.96 -4.35 -20.19
CA LEU A 7 5.68 -3.07 -19.56
C LEU A 7 4.75 -3.23 -18.34
N ILE A 8 3.71 -4.05 -18.45
CA ILE A 8 2.81 -4.37 -17.32
C ILE A 8 3.60 -4.98 -16.16
N ARG A 9 4.54 -5.89 -16.45
CA ARG A 9 5.40 -6.49 -15.41
C ARG A 9 6.27 -5.45 -14.72
N LEU A 10 6.89 -4.54 -15.49
CA LEU A 10 7.68 -3.45 -14.94
C LEU A 10 6.83 -2.54 -14.03
N ARG A 11 5.62 -2.17 -14.48
CA ARG A 11 4.72 -1.32 -13.69
C ARG A 11 4.21 -2.00 -12.42
N LYS A 12 3.92 -3.31 -12.46
CA LYS A 12 3.61 -4.12 -11.27
C LYS A 12 4.74 -4.05 -10.24
N PHE A 13 5.97 -4.26 -10.69
CA PHE A 13 7.15 -4.18 -9.83
C PHE A 13 7.28 -2.78 -9.19
N GLN A 14 7.08 -1.70 -9.96
CA GLN A 14 7.10 -0.34 -9.43
C GLN A 14 6.04 -0.11 -8.33
N VAL A 15 4.82 -0.64 -8.51
CA VAL A 15 3.77 -0.56 -7.49
C VAL A 15 4.18 -1.32 -6.23
N GLU A 16 4.74 -2.51 -6.37
CA GLU A 16 5.25 -3.30 -5.24
C GLU A 16 6.38 -2.57 -4.49
N GLU A 17 7.28 -1.88 -5.20
CA GLU A 17 8.32 -1.04 -4.57
C GLU A 17 7.70 0.10 -3.76
N LYS A 18 6.70 0.80 -4.31
CA LYS A 18 5.99 1.87 -3.60
C LYS A 18 5.24 1.34 -2.36
N GLN A 19 4.63 0.15 -2.46
CA GLN A 19 4.00 -0.53 -1.33
C GLN A 19 5.02 -0.87 -0.23
N LYS A 20 6.21 -1.36 -0.58
CA LYS A 20 7.28 -1.64 0.39
C LYS A 20 7.72 -0.38 1.12
N VAL A 21 7.88 0.74 0.41
CA VAL A 21 8.23 2.03 1.00
C VAL A 21 7.14 2.49 1.98
N LEU A 22 5.87 2.45 1.56
CA LEU A 22 4.74 2.81 2.41
C LEU A 22 4.68 1.92 3.67
N ALA A 23 4.86 0.61 3.52
CA ALA A 23 4.87 -0.33 4.63
C ALA A 23 6.03 -0.05 5.61
N ALA A 24 7.21 0.32 5.11
CA ALA A 24 8.33 0.70 5.95
C ALA A 24 8.03 1.97 6.77
N LEU A 25 7.44 3.00 6.15
CA LEU A 25 7.05 4.23 6.84
C LEU A 25 6.01 3.97 7.94
N LEU A 26 4.99 3.15 7.66
CA LEU A 26 3.96 2.78 8.64
C LEU A 26 4.56 2.04 9.84
N ARG A 27 5.51 1.12 9.61
CA ARG A 27 6.23 0.42 10.69
C ARG A 27 7.03 1.37 11.57
N GLU A 28 7.65 2.41 11.00
CA GLU A 28 8.36 3.40 11.81
C GLU A 28 7.40 4.20 12.71
N VAL A 29 6.24 4.61 12.19
CA VAL A 29 5.19 5.25 13.01
C VAL A 29 4.73 4.33 14.14
N GLU A 30 4.49 3.06 13.86
CA GLU A 30 4.07 2.08 14.87
C GLU A 30 5.11 1.93 16.01
N LYS A 31 6.41 1.99 15.68
CA LYS A 31 7.48 2.01 16.69
C LYS A 31 7.41 3.26 17.56
N PHE A 32 7.22 4.44 16.96
CA PHE A 32 7.08 5.69 17.71
C PHE A 32 5.83 5.67 18.60
N GLU A 33 4.69 5.20 18.11
CA GLU A 33 3.48 5.05 18.91
C GLU A 33 3.67 4.08 20.08
N THR A 34 4.36 2.97 19.84
CA THR A 34 4.70 2.00 20.90
C THR A 34 5.56 2.65 21.98
N LYS A 35 6.63 3.36 21.57
CA LYS A 35 7.49 4.11 22.49
C LYS A 35 6.72 5.17 23.26
N LYS A 36 5.79 5.89 22.61
CA LYS A 36 4.91 6.86 23.28
C LYS A 36 4.04 6.19 24.33
N ARG A 37 3.45 5.04 24.01
CA ARG A 37 2.64 4.25 24.97
C ARG A 37 3.45 3.82 26.18
N GLU A 38 4.67 3.32 25.97
CA GLU A 38 5.59 2.93 27.06
C GLU A 38 5.88 4.09 28.01
N VAL A 39 6.22 5.27 27.46
CA VAL A 39 6.47 6.47 28.28
C VAL A 39 5.23 6.87 29.07
N LEU A 40 4.05 6.83 28.45
CA LEU A 40 2.79 7.17 29.12
C LEU A 40 2.40 6.17 30.21
N VAL A 41 2.71 4.88 30.03
CA VAL A 41 2.53 3.85 31.05
C VAL A 41 3.47 4.11 32.22
N SER A 42 4.76 4.35 31.95
CA SER A 42 5.74 4.67 33.00
C SER A 42 5.36 5.92 33.79
N ILE A 43 4.88 6.99 33.14
CA ILE A 43 4.37 8.19 33.86
C ILE A 43 3.26 7.84 34.84
N LYS A 44 2.35 6.92 34.48
CA LYS A 44 1.24 6.50 35.36
C LYS A 44 1.74 5.67 36.54
N GLU A 45 2.70 4.78 36.31
CA GLU A 45 3.30 3.96 37.36
C GLU A 45 4.06 4.82 38.36
N GLU A 46 4.93 5.71 37.88
CA GLU A 46 5.70 6.63 38.71
C GLU A 46 4.80 7.60 39.49
N ARG A 47 3.68 8.01 38.87
CA ARG A 47 2.68 8.84 39.56
C ARG A 47 2.09 8.11 40.75
N LYS A 48 1.73 6.84 40.58
CA LYS A 48 1.13 6.03 41.63
C LYS A 48 2.10 5.85 42.80
N ILE A 49 3.38 5.56 42.50
CA ILE A 49 4.44 5.44 43.52
C ILE A 49 4.58 6.75 44.31
N ALA A 50 4.58 7.89 43.62
CA ALA A 50 4.70 9.19 44.27
C ALA A 50 3.46 9.58 45.09
N GLU A 51 2.26 9.15 44.69
CA GLU A 51 1.01 9.36 45.44
C GLU A 51 0.91 8.43 46.66
N GLU A 52 1.47 7.22 46.59
CA GLU A 52 1.53 6.26 47.70
C GLU A 52 2.64 6.59 48.72
N SER A 53 3.63 7.40 48.31
CA SER A 53 4.71 7.87 49.17
C SER A 53 4.35 9.19 49.86
N ASP A 54 4.37 9.20 51.20
CA ASP A 54 4.26 10.43 52.02
C ASP A 54 5.55 11.26 52.03
N ASP A 55 6.60 10.83 51.32
CA ASP A 55 7.87 11.53 51.25
C ASP A 55 7.86 12.67 50.20
N TYR A 56 8.19 13.87 50.67
CA TYR A 56 8.26 15.08 49.84
C TYR A 56 9.33 14.99 48.74
N GLU A 57 10.47 14.34 49.02
CA GLU A 57 11.55 14.21 48.03
C GLU A 57 11.10 13.35 46.84
N THR A 58 10.41 12.25 47.11
CA THR A 58 9.80 11.37 46.09
C THR A 58 8.81 12.14 45.21
N GLN A 59 7.95 12.96 45.81
CA GLN A 59 6.98 13.78 45.05
C GLN A 59 7.67 14.84 44.18
N ALA A 60 8.73 15.48 44.68
CA ALA A 60 9.50 16.45 43.93
C ALA A 60 10.25 15.79 42.75
N ALA A 61 10.85 14.62 42.97
CA ALA A 61 11.51 13.85 41.93
C ALA A 61 10.53 13.44 40.81
N TYR A 62 9.33 12.98 41.18
CA TYR A 62 8.28 12.65 40.22
C TYR A 62 7.89 13.85 39.34
N ARG A 63 7.74 15.04 39.91
CA ARG A 63 7.38 16.25 39.13
C ARG A 63 8.40 16.52 38.04
N LEU A 64 9.69 16.45 38.37
CA LEU A 64 10.78 16.66 37.43
C LEU A 64 10.83 15.56 36.36
N TYR A 65 10.61 14.31 36.75
CA TYR A 65 10.49 13.19 35.81
C TYR A 65 9.32 13.39 34.84
N ALA A 66 8.13 13.70 35.36
CA ALA A 66 6.92 13.87 34.58
C ALA A 66 7.03 15.03 33.57
N GLU A 67 7.73 16.11 33.91
CA GLU A 67 8.03 17.20 32.97
C GLU A 67 8.87 16.69 31.79
N ARG A 68 10.01 16.04 32.07
CA ARG A 68 10.88 15.48 31.03
C ARG A 68 10.18 14.43 30.17
N ALA A 69 9.40 13.55 30.79
CA ALA A 69 8.66 12.52 30.09
C ALA A 69 7.58 13.12 29.17
N ARG A 70 6.91 14.21 29.58
CA ARG A 70 6.00 14.95 28.71
C ARG A 70 6.72 15.58 27.52
N ASP A 71 7.89 16.16 27.74
CA ASP A 71 8.67 16.73 26.63
C ASP A 71 9.15 15.66 25.66
N GLN A 72 9.54 14.48 26.17
CA GLN A 72 9.82 13.31 25.33
C GLN A 72 8.60 12.90 24.49
N VAL A 73 7.40 12.88 25.07
CA VAL A 73 6.16 12.60 24.32
C VAL A 73 5.92 13.64 23.23
N LYS A 74 6.12 14.94 23.51
CA LYS A 74 5.99 16.00 22.49
C LYS A 74 6.97 15.80 21.34
N LEU A 75 8.22 15.42 21.63
CA LEU A 75 9.22 15.12 20.60
C LEU A 75 8.79 13.92 19.75
N ILE A 76 8.27 12.86 20.36
CA ILE A 76 7.75 11.70 19.62
C ILE A 76 6.57 12.12 18.73
N ASP A 77 5.66 12.97 19.23
CA ASP A 77 4.53 13.47 18.44
C ASP A 77 4.97 14.31 17.23
N LEU A 78 6.03 15.12 17.40
CA LEU A 78 6.63 15.84 16.27
C LEU A 78 7.18 14.89 15.21
N GLU A 79 7.86 13.82 15.61
CA GLU A 79 8.36 12.81 14.67
C GLU A 79 7.21 12.07 13.98
N ILE A 80 6.18 11.62 14.72
CA ILE A 80 4.99 10.99 14.14
C ILE A 80 4.36 11.90 13.07
N ASN A 81 4.21 13.19 13.36
CA ASN A 81 3.64 14.14 12.40
C ASN A 81 4.49 14.28 11.11
N LYS A 82 5.83 14.29 11.23
CA LYS A 82 6.72 14.29 10.06
C LYS A 82 6.51 13.02 9.21
N TYR A 83 6.46 11.85 9.85
CA TYR A 83 6.23 10.58 9.16
C TYR A 83 4.84 10.52 8.53
N ASN A 84 3.80 11.06 9.16
CA ASN A 84 2.45 11.11 8.60
C ASN A 84 2.41 11.90 7.28
N PHE A 85 3.15 13.01 7.19
CA PHE A 85 3.29 13.74 5.92
C PHE A 85 3.98 12.89 4.85
N LEU A 86 5.05 12.17 5.20
CA LEU A 86 5.75 11.26 4.28
C LEU A 86 4.86 10.09 3.84
N ILE A 87 4.06 9.55 4.76
CA ILE A 87 3.08 8.48 4.47
C ILE A 87 2.04 8.98 3.48
N GLN A 88 1.48 10.18 3.69
CA GLN A 88 0.51 10.75 2.77
C GLN A 88 1.09 10.87 1.36
N LYS A 89 2.32 11.42 1.25
CA LYS A 89 3.02 11.50 -0.03
C LYS A 89 3.25 10.12 -0.66
N ALA A 90 3.71 9.14 0.13
CA ALA A 90 3.92 7.77 -0.36
C ALA A 90 2.62 7.09 -0.81
N GLN A 91 1.49 7.38 -0.16
CA GLN A 91 0.17 6.91 -0.57
C GLN A 91 -0.29 7.55 -1.87
N ASP A 92 0.00 8.83 -2.09
CA ASP A 92 -0.30 9.52 -3.35
C ASP A 92 0.54 8.93 -4.49
N ASP A 93 1.86 8.80 -4.31
CA ASP A 93 2.77 8.13 -5.24
C ASP A 93 2.32 6.71 -5.61
N MET A 94 1.89 5.93 -4.60
CA MET A 94 1.41 4.57 -4.81
C MET A 94 0.11 4.56 -5.62
N ARG A 95 -0.81 5.49 -5.35
CA ARG A 95 -2.07 5.64 -6.08
C ARG A 95 -1.82 5.99 -7.54
N GLU A 96 -0.89 6.91 -7.81
CA GLU A 96 -0.50 7.28 -9.17
C GLU A 96 0.11 6.09 -9.92
N ALA A 97 1.08 5.40 -9.32
CA ALA A 97 1.70 4.22 -9.93
C ALA A 97 0.68 3.11 -10.25
N PHE A 98 -0.28 2.89 -9.35
CA PHE A 98 -1.35 1.91 -9.56
C PHE A 98 -2.31 2.33 -10.69
N ALA A 99 -2.65 3.60 -10.79
CA ALA A 99 -3.48 4.13 -11.88
C ALA A 99 -2.78 3.95 -13.24
N GLU A 100 -1.48 4.25 -13.32
CA GLU A 100 -0.69 4.03 -14.53
C GLU A 100 -0.64 2.55 -14.92
N GLN A 101 -0.39 1.66 -13.95
CA GLN A 101 -0.41 0.21 -14.19
C GLN A 101 -1.76 -0.22 -14.75
N LYS A 102 -2.87 0.21 -14.14
CA LYS A 102 -4.22 -0.18 -14.54
C LYS A 102 -4.57 0.32 -15.94
N LYS A 103 -4.15 1.53 -16.30
CA LYS A 103 -4.33 2.07 -17.65
C LYS A 103 -3.72 1.14 -18.71
N ILE A 104 -2.49 0.69 -18.50
CA ILE A 104 -1.81 -0.22 -19.44
C ILE A 104 -2.47 -1.60 -19.47
N GLU A 105 -2.90 -2.12 -18.32
CA GLU A 105 -3.64 -3.40 -18.24
C GLU A 105 -4.95 -3.36 -19.03
N ILE A 106 -5.71 -2.27 -18.94
CA ILE A 106 -6.96 -2.09 -19.69
C ILE A 106 -6.69 -2.07 -21.20
N ILE A 107 -5.70 -1.27 -21.65
CA ILE A 107 -5.34 -1.19 -23.07
C ILE A 107 -4.93 -2.56 -23.62
N GLN A 108 -4.12 -3.32 -22.87
CA GLN A 108 -3.71 -4.66 -23.28
C GLN A 108 -4.90 -5.62 -23.36
N LYS A 109 -5.83 -5.55 -22.39
CA LYS A 109 -7.04 -6.37 -22.38
C LYS A 109 -7.95 -6.08 -23.57
N GLU A 110 -8.10 -4.81 -23.96
CA GLU A 110 -8.89 -4.42 -25.13
C GLU A 110 -8.28 -4.97 -26.42
N ARG A 111 -6.95 -4.90 -26.56
CA ARG A 111 -6.22 -5.48 -27.70
C ARG A 111 -6.41 -6.98 -27.79
N GLU A 112 -6.26 -7.68 -26.67
CA GLU A 112 -6.45 -9.14 -26.61
C GLU A 112 -7.91 -9.53 -26.96
N ALA A 113 -8.89 -8.71 -26.55
CA ALA A 113 -10.29 -8.92 -26.90
C ALA A 113 -10.57 -8.67 -28.40
N GLU A 114 -9.92 -7.68 -29.00
CA GLU A 114 -10.03 -7.40 -30.44
C GLU A 114 -9.39 -8.52 -31.28
N GLU A 115 -8.16 -8.93 -30.92
CA GLU A 115 -7.46 -10.04 -31.57
C GLU A 115 -8.29 -11.34 -31.48
N ALA A 116 -8.87 -11.65 -30.32
CA ALA A 116 -9.74 -12.81 -30.14
C ALA A 116 -11.04 -12.74 -30.97
N ARG A 117 -11.63 -11.55 -31.14
CA ARG A 117 -12.82 -11.38 -32.01
C ARG A 117 -12.46 -11.61 -33.48
N GLU A 118 -11.32 -11.09 -33.92
CA GLU A 118 -10.84 -11.28 -35.29
C GLU A 118 -10.49 -12.75 -35.57
N GLU A 119 -9.86 -13.44 -34.63
CA GLU A 119 -9.58 -14.88 -34.73
C GLU A 119 -10.87 -15.70 -34.79
N ASN A 120 -11.82 -15.46 -33.88
CA ASN A 120 -13.12 -16.10 -33.89
C ASN A 120 -13.88 -15.85 -35.20
N ARG A 121 -13.83 -14.63 -35.74
CA ARG A 121 -14.47 -14.30 -37.02
C ARG A 121 -13.85 -15.08 -38.18
N LYS A 122 -12.52 -15.20 -38.21
CA LYS A 122 -11.81 -15.99 -39.23
C LYS A 122 -12.15 -17.47 -39.11
N ASP A 123 -12.21 -18.00 -37.90
CA ASP A 123 -12.52 -19.40 -37.66
C ASP A 123 -13.98 -19.73 -37.98
N SER A 124 -14.93 -18.86 -37.64
CA SER A 124 -16.33 -19.00 -38.07
C SER A 124 -16.45 -19.00 -39.60
N ALA A 125 -15.79 -18.07 -40.30
CA ALA A 125 -15.81 -18.02 -41.76
C ALA A 125 -15.23 -19.31 -42.40
N ARG A 126 -14.15 -19.86 -41.83
CA ARG A 126 -13.59 -21.15 -42.27
C ARG A 126 -14.55 -22.31 -42.02
N MET A 127 -15.22 -22.34 -40.87
CA MET A 127 -16.20 -23.38 -40.54
C MET A 127 -17.40 -23.34 -41.49
N ASP A 128 -17.88 -22.14 -41.83
CA ASP A 128 -18.97 -21.96 -42.78
C ASP A 128 -18.57 -22.45 -44.19
N GLU A 129 -17.34 -22.16 -44.62
CA GLU A 129 -16.80 -22.66 -45.90
C GLU A 129 -16.70 -24.19 -45.94
N VAL A 130 -16.22 -24.82 -44.86
CA VAL A 130 -16.18 -26.28 -44.73
C VAL A 130 -17.60 -26.88 -44.69
N GLY A 131 -18.54 -26.22 -44.02
CA GLY A 131 -19.95 -26.64 -43.97
C GLY A 131 -20.60 -26.63 -45.36
N MET A 132 -20.41 -25.54 -46.12
CA MET A 132 -20.94 -25.42 -47.48
C MET A 132 -20.33 -26.46 -48.43
N THR A 133 -19.01 -26.61 -48.42
CA THR A 133 -18.32 -27.61 -49.28
C THR A 133 -18.69 -29.05 -48.92
N GLY A 134 -18.89 -29.35 -47.63
CA GLY A 134 -19.35 -30.66 -47.17
C GLY A 134 -20.80 -30.96 -47.53
N PHE A 135 -21.67 -29.94 -47.55
CA PHE A 135 -23.06 -30.08 -48.01
C PHE A 135 -23.12 -30.37 -49.52
N VAL A 136 -22.40 -29.60 -50.34
CA VAL A 136 -22.35 -29.79 -51.80
C VAL A 136 -21.88 -31.20 -52.18
N ARG A 137 -20.85 -31.74 -51.50
CA ARG A 137 -20.36 -33.11 -51.74
C ARG A 137 -21.32 -34.24 -51.33
N LYS A 138 -22.38 -33.95 -50.58
CA LYS A 138 -23.42 -34.94 -50.21
C LYS A 138 -24.59 -34.96 -51.20
N GLU A 139 -24.76 -33.91 -52.00
CA GLU A 139 -25.81 -33.82 -53.01
C GLU A 139 -25.36 -34.31 -54.40
N GLU A 140 -24.05 -34.50 -54.62
CA GLU A 140 -23.48 -35.32 -55.70
C GLU A 140 -23.49 -36.82 -55.35
#